data_AF-A0A4R6AAV0-F1
#
_entry.id   AF-A0A4R6AAV0-F1
#
_cell.length_a   1.000
_cell.length_b   1.000
_cell.length_c   1.000
_cell.angle_alpha   90.00
_cell.angle_beta   90.00
_cell.angle_gamma   90.00
#
_symmetry.space_group_name_H-M   'P 1'
#
loop_
_entity.id
_entity.type
_entity.pdbx_description
1 polymer ?
#
loop_
_entity_poly.entity_id
_entity_poly.type
_entity_poly.pdbx_seq_one_letter_code
_entity_poly.pdbx_strand_id
1 'polypeptide(L)'
;MAKPALLVLAMAERTPPDLAARLTQSLDTGTGHALVLLDEGAEPHEVAPHCLTDRLAFHADLSHISRHAIRTCAPADDDTLQAARDRLARIKLPQDTAAALVALAVRFGIDGLRAPLLALRTARAHAALFGRDVAGPEDLAAAAALVFASRATQMPEHPDEDQDPPPPDPPEAEAQDADGPDQQPDGPPQDMLVD
;
A
#
# COMPACT_ATOMS: atom_id res chain seq x y z
N MET A 1 2.06 8.48 35.88
CA MET A 1 1.78 8.06 34.48
C MET A 1 2.38 6.68 34.28
N ALA A 2 1.69 5.77 33.58
CA ALA A 2 2.23 4.45 33.26
C ALA A 2 3.47 4.59 32.35
N LYS A 3 4.44 3.68 32.49
CA LYS A 3 5.63 3.66 31.62
C LYS A 3 5.24 3.25 30.20
N PRO A 4 5.87 3.80 29.14
CA PRO A 4 5.70 3.33 27.77
C PRO A 4 5.89 1.81 27.67
N ALA A 5 5.01 1.15 26.92
CA ALA A 5 5.00 -0.31 26.79
C ALA A 5 4.44 -0.72 25.42
N LEU A 6 4.88 -1.87 24.92
CA LEU A 6 4.29 -2.55 23.78
C LEU A 6 3.11 -3.41 24.26
N LEU A 7 1.94 -3.14 23.71
CA LEU A 7 0.70 -3.89 23.94
C LEU A 7 0.46 -4.76 22.71
N VAL A 8 0.29 -6.06 22.89
CA VAL A 8 -0.06 -6.99 21.82
C VAL A 8 -1.44 -7.55 22.13
N LEU A 9 -2.39 -7.36 21.23
CA LEU A 9 -3.77 -7.82 21.36
C LEU A 9 -4.05 -8.88 20.31
N ALA A 10 -4.16 -10.13 20.74
CA ALA A 10 -4.63 -11.24 19.92
C ALA A 10 -6.15 -11.24 19.79
N MET A 11 -6.68 -11.89 18.75
CA MET A 11 -8.11 -11.88 18.42
C MET A 11 -8.70 -10.46 18.45
N ALA A 12 -8.02 -9.51 17.79
CA ALA A 12 -8.38 -8.09 17.84
C ALA A 12 -9.80 -7.81 17.33
N GLU A 13 -10.33 -8.62 16.42
CA GLU A 13 -11.71 -8.61 15.92
C GLU A 13 -12.77 -8.84 17.00
N ARG A 14 -12.38 -9.48 18.13
CA ARG A 14 -13.27 -9.76 19.26
C ARG A 14 -13.14 -8.75 20.39
N THR A 15 -12.49 -7.61 20.15
CA THR A 15 -12.25 -6.60 21.19
C THR A 15 -13.56 -5.95 21.65
N PRO A 16 -13.91 -6.01 22.95
CA PRO A 16 -15.14 -5.39 23.45
C PRO A 16 -15.07 -3.86 23.39
N PRO A 17 -16.20 -3.15 23.22
CA PRO A 17 -16.23 -1.70 23.05
C PRO A 17 -15.52 -0.91 24.16
N ASP A 18 -15.68 -1.34 25.43
CA ASP A 18 -15.05 -0.68 26.57
C ASP A 18 -13.52 -0.75 26.55
N LEU A 19 -12.97 -1.91 26.11
CA LEU A 19 -11.53 -2.07 25.97
C LEU A 19 -11.01 -1.24 24.80
N ALA A 20 -11.71 -1.28 23.67
CA ALA A 20 -11.36 -0.48 22.49
C ALA A 20 -11.35 1.02 22.80
N ALA A 21 -12.30 1.51 23.60
CA ALA A 21 -12.36 2.90 24.04
C ALA A 21 -11.16 3.29 24.92
N ARG A 22 -10.76 2.44 25.88
CA ARG A 22 -9.61 2.68 26.76
C ARG A 22 -8.29 2.67 25.99
N LEU A 23 -8.11 1.70 25.10
CA LEU A 23 -6.91 1.61 24.24
C LEU A 23 -6.82 2.84 23.33
N THR A 24 -7.93 3.22 22.69
CA THR A 24 -8.06 4.44 21.90
C THR A 24 -7.64 5.68 22.68
N GLN A 25 -8.20 5.87 23.88
CA GLN A 25 -7.86 7.01 24.74
C GLN A 25 -6.36 7.00 25.09
N SER A 26 -5.81 5.84 25.43
CA SER A 26 -4.39 5.69 25.73
C SER A 26 -3.50 6.11 24.55
N LEU A 27 -3.85 5.70 23.32
CA LEU A 27 -3.10 6.08 22.11
C LEU A 27 -3.19 7.59 21.84
N ASP A 28 -4.38 8.17 21.99
CA ASP A 28 -4.59 9.60 21.73
C ASP A 28 -3.88 10.50 22.76
N THR A 29 -3.75 10.06 24.01
CA THR A 29 -3.00 10.81 25.03
C THR A 29 -1.49 10.87 24.78
N GLY A 30 -0.96 10.04 23.87
CA GLY A 30 0.46 10.10 23.48
C GLY A 30 1.44 9.71 24.58
N THR A 31 1.06 8.80 25.50
CA THR A 31 1.92 8.34 26.61
C THR A 31 3.10 7.47 26.17
N GLY A 32 3.25 7.21 24.87
CA GLY A 32 4.36 6.45 24.29
C GLY A 32 4.10 4.93 24.19
N HIS A 33 2.89 4.46 24.47
CA HIS A 33 2.54 3.06 24.21
C HIS A 33 2.54 2.75 22.71
N ALA A 34 3.01 1.55 22.37
CA ALA A 34 2.85 0.96 21.05
C ALA A 34 1.77 -0.13 21.13
N LEU A 35 0.94 -0.25 20.10
CA LEU A 35 -0.10 -1.26 20.01
C LEU A 35 0.12 -2.09 18.74
N VAL A 36 0.10 -3.41 18.90
CA VAL A 36 0.06 -4.38 17.82
C VAL A 36 -1.25 -5.14 17.95
N LEU A 37 -2.07 -5.07 16.90
CA LEU A 37 -3.29 -5.86 16.79
C LEU A 37 -2.99 -7.08 15.91
N LEU A 38 -3.32 -8.26 16.41
CA LEU A 38 -3.36 -9.49 15.62
C LEU A 38 -4.84 -9.78 15.38
N ASP A 39 -5.28 -9.50 14.16
CA ASP A 39 -6.62 -9.80 13.68
C ASP A 39 -6.65 -11.25 13.18
N GLU A 40 -7.48 -12.07 13.80
CA GLU A 40 -7.64 -13.50 13.50
C GLU A 40 -9.03 -13.79 12.90
N GLY A 41 -9.73 -12.75 12.43
CA GLY A 41 -11.03 -12.89 11.79
C GLY A 41 -10.99 -13.82 10.58
N ALA A 42 -11.92 -14.78 10.56
CA ALA A 42 -12.06 -15.72 9.46
C ALA A 42 -13.06 -15.23 8.41
N GLU A 43 -14.04 -14.42 8.84
CA GLU A 43 -15.13 -13.91 8.00
C GLU A 43 -14.97 -12.40 7.74
N PRO A 44 -15.48 -11.85 6.61
CA PRO A 44 -15.31 -10.44 6.27
C PRO A 44 -15.84 -9.41 7.29
N HIS A 45 -16.69 -9.84 8.23
CA HIS A 45 -17.28 -9.01 9.27
C HIS A 45 -16.56 -9.15 10.63
N GLU A 46 -15.70 -10.15 10.76
CA GLU A 46 -14.84 -10.35 11.91
C GLU A 46 -13.59 -9.49 11.70
N VAL A 47 -13.70 -8.19 11.96
CA VAL A 47 -12.60 -7.25 11.80
C VAL A 47 -12.34 -6.49 13.09
N ALA A 48 -11.08 -6.16 13.35
CA ALA A 48 -10.70 -5.31 14.47
C ALA A 48 -11.49 -3.97 14.47
N PRO A 49 -11.91 -3.47 15.65
CA PRO A 49 -12.72 -2.25 15.73
C PRO A 49 -12.08 -1.07 14.99
N HIS A 50 -12.85 -0.42 14.12
CA HIS A 50 -12.37 0.71 13.31
C HIS A 50 -11.78 1.84 14.16
N CYS A 51 -12.32 2.07 15.37
CA CYS A 51 -11.79 3.07 16.29
C CYS A 51 -10.33 2.79 16.70
N LEU A 52 -9.90 1.52 16.72
CA LEU A 52 -8.51 1.16 16.96
C LEU A 52 -7.68 1.19 15.68
N THR A 53 -8.16 0.56 14.60
CA THR A 53 -7.38 0.42 13.35
C THR A 53 -7.07 1.77 12.71
N ASP A 54 -7.99 2.74 12.81
CA ASP A 54 -7.76 4.12 12.34
C ASP A 54 -6.53 4.78 13.01
N ARG A 55 -6.18 4.38 14.24
CA ARG A 55 -5.03 4.89 15.01
C ARG A 55 -3.70 4.20 14.74
N LEU A 56 -3.71 3.07 14.04
CA LEU A 56 -2.49 2.32 13.74
C LEU A 56 -1.83 2.84 12.46
N ALA A 57 -0.56 3.20 12.51
CA ALA A 57 0.14 3.69 11.31
C ALA A 57 0.15 2.65 10.18
N PHE A 58 0.35 1.38 10.53
CA PHE A 58 0.63 0.31 9.59
C PHE A 58 -0.40 -0.79 9.68
N HIS A 59 -0.70 -1.37 8.53
CA HIS A 59 -1.50 -2.58 8.38
C HIS A 59 -0.72 -3.54 7.48
N ALA A 60 -0.50 -4.75 7.96
CA ALA A 60 0.20 -5.80 7.22
C ALA A 60 -0.76 -6.97 7.03
N ASP A 61 -1.21 -7.17 5.78
CA ASP A 61 -1.95 -8.36 5.41
C ASP A 61 -0.96 -9.48 5.07
N LEU A 62 -1.05 -10.58 5.82
CA LEU A 62 -0.16 -11.73 5.69
C LEU A 62 -0.88 -12.94 5.05
N SER A 63 -2.17 -12.81 4.69
CA SER A 63 -3.03 -13.90 4.24
C SER A 63 -2.50 -14.63 3.00
N HIS A 64 -1.79 -13.91 2.14
CA HIS A 64 -1.24 -14.43 0.90
C HIS A 64 0.27 -14.72 0.95
N ILE A 65 0.90 -14.58 2.13
CA ILE A 65 2.33 -14.82 2.30
C ILE A 65 2.58 -16.28 2.68
N SER A 66 3.14 -17.05 1.74
CA SER A 66 3.55 -18.43 2.00
C SER A 66 4.65 -18.48 3.06
N ARG A 67 4.59 -19.48 3.94
CA ARG A 67 5.66 -19.77 4.92
C ARG A 67 7.02 -19.99 4.27
N HIS A 68 7.05 -20.49 3.04
CA HIS A 68 8.28 -20.69 2.27
C HIS A 68 8.88 -19.39 1.72
N ALA A 69 8.08 -18.33 1.59
CA ALA A 69 8.55 -17.01 1.18
C ALA A 69 9.18 -16.23 2.35
N ILE A 70 8.99 -16.70 3.59
CA ILE A 70 9.56 -16.05 4.78
C ILE A 70 11.07 -16.17 4.72
N ARG A 71 11.72 -15.03 4.51
CA ARG A 71 13.16 -14.87 4.66
C ARG A 71 13.42 -14.32 6.06
N THR A 72 14.39 -14.91 6.75
CA THR A 72 14.90 -14.31 7.98
C THR A 72 15.68 -13.07 7.60
N CYS A 73 15.09 -11.90 7.79
CA CYS A 73 15.83 -10.65 7.86
C CYS A 73 16.17 -10.39 9.33
N ALA A 74 17.43 -10.03 9.60
CA ALA A 74 17.75 -9.50 10.92
C ALA A 74 17.06 -8.14 11.07
N PRO A 75 16.45 -7.84 12.24
CA PRO A 75 16.04 -6.48 12.53
C PRO A 75 17.26 -5.54 12.49
N ALA A 76 17.02 -4.24 12.36
CA ALA A 76 18.07 -3.25 12.59
C ALA A 76 18.72 -3.51 13.96
N ASP A 77 20.04 -3.44 14.01
CA ASP A 77 20.79 -3.60 15.26
C ASP A 77 20.43 -2.48 16.27
N ASP A 78 20.70 -2.75 17.54
CA ASP A 78 20.34 -1.85 18.64
C ASP A 78 21.00 -0.47 18.50
N ASP A 79 22.23 -0.40 17.98
CA ASP A 79 22.96 0.87 17.80
C ASP A 79 22.32 1.72 16.70
N THR A 80 21.96 1.09 15.57
CA THR A 80 21.22 1.74 14.47
C THR A 80 19.87 2.27 14.97
N LEU A 81 19.14 1.46 15.73
CA LEU A 81 17.83 1.84 16.26
C LEU A 81 17.95 2.98 17.29
N GLN A 82 18.97 2.95 18.14
CA GLN A 82 19.22 4.03 19.11
C GLN A 82 19.62 5.32 18.39
N ALA A 83 20.51 5.27 17.40
CA ALA A 83 20.89 6.42 16.61
C ALA A 83 19.69 7.04 15.87
N ALA A 84 18.77 6.22 15.36
CA ALA A 84 17.54 6.69 14.74
C ALA A 84 16.63 7.41 15.75
N ARG A 85 16.44 6.85 16.95
CA ARG A 85 15.65 7.48 18.04
C ARG A 85 16.22 8.84 18.44
N ASP A 86 17.54 8.94 18.58
CA ASP A 86 18.21 10.19 18.96
C ASP A 86 18.10 11.26 17.85
N ARG A 87 18.02 10.83 16.58
CA ARG A 87 17.86 11.74 15.44
C ARG A 87 16.41 12.17 15.22
N LEU A 88 15.43 11.33 15.53
CA LEU A 88 14.01 11.52 15.19
C LEU A 88 13.46 12.91 15.53
N ALA A 89 13.82 13.44 16.70
CA ALA A 89 13.36 14.76 17.15
C ALA A 89 13.89 15.92 16.28
N ARG A 90 15.02 15.73 15.60
CA ARG A 90 15.72 16.74 14.78
C ARG A 90 15.44 16.63 13.28
N ILE A 91 14.78 15.56 12.83
CA ILE A 91 14.42 15.38 11.41
C ILE A 91 13.56 16.54 10.94
N LYS A 92 14.02 17.21 9.88
CA LYS A 92 13.29 18.28 9.22
C LYS A 92 12.35 17.70 8.18
N LEU A 93 11.15 18.26 8.12
CA LEU A 93 10.21 18.07 7.02
C LEU A 93 10.23 19.34 6.16
N PRO A 94 10.37 19.24 4.83
CA PRO A 94 10.11 20.35 3.93
C PRO A 94 8.74 20.99 4.20
N GLN A 95 8.64 22.31 3.99
CA GLN A 95 7.44 23.09 4.33
C GLN A 95 6.17 22.57 3.64
N ASP A 96 6.31 22.09 2.40
CA ASP A 96 5.18 21.64 1.58
C ASP A 96 4.80 20.17 1.80
N THR A 97 5.56 19.42 2.61
CA THR A 97 5.33 17.97 2.81
C THR A 97 3.94 17.68 3.38
N ALA A 98 3.46 18.49 4.33
CA ALA A 98 2.14 18.30 4.90
C ALA A 98 1.04 18.52 3.86
N ALA A 99 1.14 19.58 3.06
CA ALA A 99 0.18 19.87 1.98
C ALA A 99 0.19 18.76 0.92
N ALA A 100 1.37 18.28 0.53
CA ALA A 100 1.52 17.19 -0.44
C ALA A 100 0.87 15.88 0.05
N LEU A 101 1.11 15.50 1.31
CA LEU A 101 0.52 14.28 1.89
C LEU A 101 -1.00 14.40 2.07
N VAL A 102 -1.52 15.58 2.41
CA VAL A 102 -2.97 15.82 2.48
C VAL A 102 -3.60 15.72 1.08
N ALA A 103 -3.01 16.38 0.07
CA ALA A 103 -3.52 16.31 -1.30
C ALA A 103 -3.51 14.87 -1.82
N LEU A 104 -2.46 14.11 -1.51
CA LEU A 104 -2.36 12.69 -1.87
C LEU A 104 -3.43 11.85 -1.15
N ALA A 105 -3.66 12.06 0.15
CA ALA A 105 -4.71 11.36 0.89
C ALA A 105 -6.11 11.61 0.29
N VAL A 106 -6.42 12.85 -0.09
CA VAL A 106 -7.68 13.20 -0.77
C VAL A 106 -7.82 12.43 -2.09
N ARG A 107 -6.75 12.36 -2.90
CA ARG A 107 -6.77 11.60 -4.16
C ARG A 107 -7.03 10.11 -3.97
N PHE A 108 -6.59 9.53 -2.86
CA PHE A 108 -6.91 8.14 -2.47
C PHE A 108 -8.26 7.98 -1.76
N GLY A 109 -9.03 9.06 -1.60
CA GLY A 109 -10.34 9.04 -0.94
C GLY A 109 -10.25 8.78 0.56
N ILE A 110 -9.12 9.18 1.17
CA ILE A 110 -8.89 9.05 2.60
C ILE A 110 -9.44 10.28 3.29
N ASP A 111 -10.48 10.07 4.09
CA ASP A 111 -11.10 11.13 4.86
C ASP A 111 -10.36 11.39 6.19
N GLY A 112 -10.36 12.66 6.59
CA GLY A 112 -9.77 13.11 7.85
C GLY A 112 -8.25 13.26 7.85
N LEU A 113 -7.74 13.83 8.95
CA LEU A 113 -6.33 14.24 9.04
C LEU A 113 -5.42 13.20 9.72
N ARG A 114 -5.98 12.11 10.24
CA ARG A 114 -5.19 11.11 10.97
C ARG A 114 -4.20 10.40 10.06
N ALA A 115 -4.61 9.95 8.88
CA ALA A 115 -3.70 9.28 7.96
C ALA A 115 -2.56 10.19 7.48
N PRO A 116 -2.80 11.45 7.02
CA PRO A 116 -1.70 12.38 6.72
C PRO A 116 -0.75 12.62 7.90
N LEU A 117 -1.27 12.74 9.13
CA LEU A 117 -0.44 12.90 10.33
C LEU A 117 0.42 11.66 10.62
N LEU A 118 -0.13 10.46 10.44
CA LEU A 118 0.60 9.20 10.56
C LEU A 118 1.67 9.07 9.47
N ALA A 119 1.36 9.47 8.22
CA ALA A 119 2.33 9.50 7.13
C ALA A 119 3.47 10.48 7.39
N LEU A 120 3.19 11.68 7.89
CA LEU A 120 4.23 12.66 8.30
C LEU A 120 5.17 12.08 9.36
N ARG A 121 4.62 11.43 10.39
CA ARG A 121 5.41 10.78 11.44
C ARG A 121 6.23 9.61 10.89
N THR A 122 5.65 8.83 9.98
CA THR A 122 6.31 7.71 9.32
C THR A 122 7.47 8.18 8.45
N ALA A 123 7.30 9.23 7.65
CA ALA A 123 8.36 9.78 6.82
C ALA A 123 9.55 10.27 7.67
N ARG A 124 9.27 10.91 8.81
CA ARG A 124 10.32 11.30 9.77
C ARG A 124 11.04 10.09 10.37
N ALA A 125 10.30 9.07 10.78
CA ALA A 125 10.87 7.86 11.35
C ALA A 125 11.72 7.09 10.32
N HIS A 126 11.24 7.01 9.08
CA HIS A 126 11.95 6.41 7.96
C HIS A 126 13.26 7.15 7.68
N ALA A 127 13.21 8.48 7.52
CA ALA A 127 14.40 9.31 7.33
C ALA A 127 15.43 9.12 8.47
N ALA A 128 14.96 9.08 9.72
CA ALA A 128 15.82 8.85 10.88
C ALA A 128 16.49 7.48 10.88
N LEU A 129 15.74 6.43 10.50
CA LEU A 129 16.23 5.05 10.40
C LEU A 129 17.33 4.91 9.33
N PHE A 130 17.21 5.66 8.24
CA PHE A 130 18.20 5.72 7.16
C PHE A 130 19.28 6.79 7.36
N GLY A 131 19.36 7.40 8.55
CA GLY A 131 20.44 8.32 8.90
C GLY A 131 20.38 9.71 8.25
N ARG A 132 19.25 10.09 7.64
CA ARG A 132 19.05 11.41 7.00
C ARG A 132 18.66 12.47 8.04
N ASP A 133 18.97 13.74 7.78
CA ASP A 133 18.55 14.87 8.64
C ASP A 133 17.29 15.58 8.13
N VAL A 134 16.92 15.37 6.86
CA VAL A 134 15.74 15.94 6.20
C VAL A 134 15.04 14.79 5.48
N ALA A 135 13.72 14.66 5.65
CA ALA A 135 12.95 13.66 4.93
C ALA A 135 12.86 14.02 3.44
N GLY A 136 13.25 13.07 2.59
CA GLY A 136 13.27 13.19 1.14
C GLY A 136 12.08 12.52 0.46
N PRO A 137 11.98 12.62 -0.88
CA PRO A 137 10.91 12.00 -1.67
C PRO A 137 10.73 10.50 -1.40
N GLU A 138 11.82 9.76 -1.18
CA GLU A 138 11.80 8.33 -0.87
C GLU A 138 11.14 8.03 0.49
N ASP A 139 11.35 8.89 1.47
CA ASP A 139 10.74 8.74 2.80
C ASP A 139 9.24 9.02 2.75
N LEU A 140 8.84 10.02 1.96
CA LEU A 140 7.44 10.36 1.73
C LEU A 140 6.71 9.25 0.97
N ALA A 141 7.34 8.70 -0.07
CA ALA A 141 6.78 7.61 -0.86
C ALA A 141 6.59 6.35 0.01
N ALA A 142 7.62 5.97 0.80
CA ALA A 142 7.51 4.86 1.73
C ALA A 142 6.41 5.09 2.78
N ALA A 143 6.33 6.30 3.34
CA ALA A 143 5.29 6.64 4.31
C ALA A 143 3.88 6.58 3.72
N ALA A 144 3.68 7.11 2.51
CA ALA A 144 2.39 7.03 1.82
C ALA A 144 2.01 5.57 1.56
N ALA A 145 2.94 4.76 1.02
CA ALA A 145 2.68 3.34 0.76
C ALA A 145 2.31 2.57 2.04
N LEU A 146 3.04 2.80 3.14
CA LEU A 146 2.82 2.09 4.40
C LEU A 146 1.52 2.51 5.13
N VAL A 147 1.11 3.77 5.00
CA VAL A 147 0.01 4.33 5.79
C VAL A 147 -1.29 4.44 5.00
N PHE A 148 -1.23 4.83 3.73
CA PHE A 148 -2.43 5.08 2.91
C PHE A 148 -3.01 3.82 2.28
N ALA A 149 -2.19 2.79 2.01
CA ALA A 149 -2.65 1.59 1.31
C ALA A 149 -3.86 0.92 2.00
N SER A 150 -3.88 0.85 3.32
CA SER A 150 -4.98 0.22 4.08
C SER A 150 -6.19 1.12 4.31
N ARG A 151 -6.16 2.35 3.79
CA ARG A 151 -7.19 3.38 4.00
C ARG A 151 -7.76 3.92 2.69
N ALA A 152 -7.08 3.69 1.58
CA ALA A 152 -7.51 4.16 0.28
C ALA A 152 -8.86 3.54 -0.09
N THR A 153 -9.82 4.40 -0.46
CA THR A 153 -11.16 4.00 -0.89
C THR A 153 -11.34 4.13 -2.40
N GLN A 154 -10.42 4.81 -3.07
CA GLN A 154 -10.37 4.97 -4.52
C GLN A 154 -8.93 4.91 -5.01
N MET A 155 -8.76 4.46 -6.25
CA MET A 155 -7.51 4.62 -6.96
C MET A 155 -7.56 5.93 -7.74
N PRO A 156 -6.58 6.84 -7.59
CA PRO A 156 -6.51 8.04 -8.42
C PRO A 156 -6.45 7.62 -9.88
N GLU A 157 -7.22 8.30 -10.74
CA GLU A 157 -7.05 8.16 -12.18
C GLU A 157 -5.60 8.48 -12.55
N HIS A 158 -4.96 7.56 -13.26
CA HIS A 158 -3.73 7.90 -13.96
C HIS A 158 -4.12 8.92 -15.03
N PRO A 159 -3.48 10.09 -15.10
CA PRO A 159 -3.66 10.94 -16.26
C PRO A 159 -3.30 10.08 -17.47
N ASP A 160 -4.20 9.96 -18.44
CA ASP A 160 -3.99 9.20 -19.67
C ASP A 160 -2.67 9.66 -20.30
N GLU A 161 -1.62 8.84 -20.14
CA GLU A 161 -0.44 8.92 -20.99
C GLU A 161 -0.86 8.28 -22.32
N ASP A 162 -0.91 9.11 -23.36
CA ASP A 162 -1.02 8.76 -24.77
C ASP A 162 -2.39 8.22 -25.27
N GLN A 163 -3.32 9.14 -25.52
CA GLN A 163 -4.15 9.01 -26.71
C GLN A 163 -3.26 9.31 -27.92
N ASP A 164 -2.66 8.27 -28.51
CA ASP A 164 -2.02 8.39 -29.83
C ASP A 164 -3.03 9.06 -30.80
N PRO A 165 -2.61 10.08 -31.57
CA PRO A 165 -3.50 10.68 -32.56
C PRO A 165 -3.97 9.59 -33.54
N PRO A 166 -5.25 9.61 -33.97
CA PRO A 166 -5.78 8.56 -34.83
C PRO A 166 -4.91 8.40 -36.10
N PRO A 167 -4.68 7.17 -36.57
CA PRO A 167 -3.85 6.92 -37.74
C PRO A 167 -4.43 7.62 -38.97
N PRO A 168 -3.59 8.12 -39.89
CA PRO A 168 -4.06 8.74 -41.13
C PRO A 168 -4.80 7.71 -42.00
N ASP A 169 -5.85 8.16 -42.69
CA ASP A 169 -6.64 7.29 -43.57
C ASP A 169 -5.77 6.68 -44.69
N PRO A 170 -5.97 5.39 -45.03
CA PRO A 170 -5.19 4.72 -46.06
C PRO A 170 -5.52 5.26 -47.46
N PRO A 171 -4.53 5.34 -48.37
CA PRO A 171 -4.77 5.78 -49.75
C PRO A 171 -5.62 4.75 -50.52
N GLU A 172 -6.60 5.23 -51.28
CA GLU A 172 -7.41 4.43 -52.19
C GLU A 172 -6.51 3.78 -53.26
N ALA A 173 -6.42 2.44 -53.27
CA ALA A 173 -5.67 1.70 -54.28
C ALA A 173 -6.52 1.52 -55.55
N GLU A 174 -6.03 2.07 -56.67
CA GLU A 174 -6.55 1.81 -58.01
C GLU A 174 -6.39 0.32 -58.37
N ALA A 175 -7.49 -0.28 -58.85
CA ALA A 175 -7.57 -1.67 -59.27
C ALA A 175 -6.71 -1.97 -60.50
N GLN A 176 -5.99 -3.09 -60.50
CA GLN A 176 -5.44 -3.70 -61.72
C GLN A 176 -5.72 -5.20 -61.74
N ASP A 177 -6.61 -5.58 -62.67
CA ASP A 177 -6.88 -6.94 -63.15
C ASP A 177 -5.67 -7.56 -63.84
N ALA A 178 -5.47 -8.88 -63.68
CA ALA A 178 -5.00 -9.79 -64.75
C ALA A 178 -5.02 -11.28 -64.33
N ASP A 179 -6.03 -12.00 -64.85
CA ASP A 179 -6.07 -13.33 -65.48
C ASP A 179 -5.23 -14.56 -64.99
N GLY A 180 -5.92 -15.71 -64.91
CA GLY A 180 -5.40 -17.09 -64.72
C GLY A 180 -4.83 -17.75 -66.00
N PRO A 181 -4.74 -19.11 -66.17
CA PRO A 181 -5.61 -20.15 -65.59
C PRO A 181 -4.99 -21.53 -65.19
N ASP A 182 -5.83 -22.35 -64.54
CA ASP A 182 -6.01 -23.83 -64.52
C ASP A 182 -4.87 -24.85 -64.22
N GLN A 183 -5.05 -25.61 -63.13
CA GLN A 183 -5.12 -27.09 -63.11
C GLN A 183 -5.65 -27.61 -61.74
N GLN A 184 -6.58 -28.57 -61.79
CA GLN A 184 -7.34 -29.20 -60.69
C GLN A 184 -7.35 -30.73 -60.92
N PRO A 185 -7.83 -31.62 -60.03
CA PRO A 185 -7.72 -31.80 -58.57
C PRO A 185 -7.00 -33.14 -58.21
N ASP A 186 -6.71 -33.42 -56.94
CA ASP A 186 -6.71 -34.81 -56.45
C ASP A 186 -7.14 -34.90 -54.97
N GLY A 187 -7.99 -35.87 -54.66
CA GLY A 187 -8.85 -35.94 -53.48
C GLY A 187 -8.20 -36.49 -52.17
N PRO A 188 -8.97 -36.53 -51.07
CA PRO A 188 -8.47 -36.56 -49.70
C PRO A 188 -8.36 -37.99 -49.12
N PRO A 189 -7.80 -38.14 -47.92
CA PRO A 189 -8.36 -39.12 -47.00
C PRO A 189 -8.71 -38.51 -45.63
N GLN A 190 -9.98 -38.69 -45.27
CA GLN A 190 -10.49 -38.58 -43.90
C GLN A 190 -10.24 -39.91 -43.17
N ASP A 191 -9.92 -39.79 -41.88
CA ASP A 191 -10.14 -40.70 -40.75
C ASP A 191 -10.15 -42.22 -40.95
N MET A 192 -9.26 -42.90 -40.22
CA MET A 192 -9.40 -44.30 -39.84
C MET A 192 -9.37 -44.39 -38.30
N LEU A 193 -10.55 -44.64 -37.75
CA LEU A 193 -10.88 -44.93 -36.34
C LEU A 193 -10.84 -46.45 -36.12
N VAL A 194 -10.14 -46.94 -35.09
CA VAL A 194 -10.43 -48.11 -34.20
C VAL A 194 -9.14 -48.46 -33.42
N ASP A 195 -9.14 -48.76 -32.12
CA ASP A 195 -10.16 -49.34 -31.23
C ASP A 195 -10.57 -48.44 -30.03
#